data_AF-X1M3L6-F1
#
_entry.id   AF-X1M3L6-F1
#
_cell.length_a   1.000
_cell.length_b   1.000
_cell.length_c   1.000
_cell.angle_alpha   90.00
_cell.angle_beta   90.00
_cell.angle_gamma   90.00
#
_symmetry.space_group_name_H-M   'P 1'
#
loop_
_entity.id
_entity.type
_entity.pdbx_description
1 polymer ?
#
loop_
_entity_poly.entity_id
_entity_poly.type
_entity_poly.pdbx_seq_one_letter_code
_entity_poly.pdbx_strand_id
1 'polypeptide(L)'
;MDNLVLAVNNVEHSAVRTEADELTYNLHIILRYELERDLLNGKIEAKNLPQIWNRKTKELIGYEVKNDAEGVLQDIHWSCELMGYFPNYTLGNIFGAQLYAKFKKDTPNWQKELERGNLNIIIDWLKENVLEKGNLFDPFELVKEVTEEEVSSKYLIDYHKEKFSKIYDLN
;
A
#
# COMPACT_ATOMS: atom_id res chain seq x y z
N MET A 1 16.95 -15.70 10.24
CA MET A 1 16.61 -15.05 8.95
C MET A 1 17.91 -14.62 8.29
N ASP A 2 18.04 -14.68 6.97
CA ASP A 2 19.22 -14.14 6.26
C ASP A 2 19.27 -12.61 6.46
N ASN A 3 20.48 -12.05 6.60
CA ASN A 3 20.72 -10.61 6.76
C ASN A 3 20.13 -9.80 5.59
N LEU A 4 20.17 -10.35 4.38
CA LEU A 4 19.56 -9.68 3.22
C LEU A 4 18.04 -9.52 3.41
N VAL A 5 17.36 -10.56 3.90
CA VAL A 5 15.91 -10.54 4.13
C VAL A 5 15.54 -9.52 5.21
N LEU A 6 16.35 -9.39 6.26
CA LEU A 6 16.14 -8.36 7.29
C LEU A 6 16.33 -6.95 6.70
N ALA A 7 17.39 -6.73 5.93
CA ALA A 7 17.71 -5.42 5.36
C ALA A 7 16.64 -4.92 4.38
N VAL A 8 16.11 -5.78 3.51
CA VAL A 8 15.08 -5.39 2.52
C VAL A 8 13.69 -5.18 3.14
N ASN A 9 13.48 -5.60 4.40
CA ASN A 9 12.23 -5.40 5.14
C ASN A 9 12.41 -4.46 6.34
N ASN A 10 13.40 -3.56 6.28
CA ASN A 10 13.59 -2.54 7.29
C ASN A 10 12.39 -1.59 7.33
N VAL A 11 12.00 -1.16 8.52
CA VAL A 11 10.89 -0.24 8.79
C VAL A 11 11.44 1.00 9.47
N GLU A 12 11.14 2.17 8.92
CA GLU A 12 11.56 3.43 9.49
C GLU A 12 10.61 4.57 9.14
N HIS A 13 10.48 5.54 10.04
CA HIS A 13 9.76 6.77 9.75
C HIS A 13 10.57 7.60 8.74
N SER A 14 9.99 7.83 7.56
CA SER A 14 10.64 8.54 6.45
C SER A 14 9.71 9.59 5.84
N ALA A 15 10.27 10.49 5.03
CA ALA A 15 9.51 11.57 4.39
C ALA A 15 8.86 11.15 3.06
N VAL A 16 9.62 10.40 2.25
CA VAL A 16 9.35 10.17 0.83
C VAL A 16 8.50 8.92 0.66
N ARG A 17 7.26 9.10 0.19
CA ARG A 17 6.27 8.03 0.06
C ARG A 17 6.75 6.88 -0.82
N THR A 18 7.43 7.16 -1.94
CA THR A 18 7.89 6.13 -2.88
C THR A 18 9.06 5.31 -2.35
N GLU A 19 9.70 5.78 -1.28
CA GLU A 19 10.83 5.12 -0.61
C GLU A 19 10.42 4.52 0.75
N ALA A 20 9.17 4.75 1.17
CA ALA A 20 8.64 4.26 2.43
C ALA A 20 8.53 2.73 2.45
N ASP A 21 8.72 2.15 3.63
CA ASP A 21 8.57 0.72 3.85
C ASP A 21 7.10 0.29 3.79
N GLU A 22 6.88 -1.02 3.67
CA GLU A 22 5.54 -1.61 3.50
C GLU A 22 4.58 -1.28 4.65
N LEU A 23 5.09 -1.11 5.88
CA LEU A 23 4.27 -0.85 7.07
C LEU A 23 3.88 0.63 7.17
N THR A 24 4.79 1.56 6.85
CA THR A 24 4.55 3.00 6.94
C THR A 24 3.92 3.59 5.68
N TYR A 25 4.07 2.96 4.51
CA TYR A 25 3.60 3.46 3.21
C TYR A 25 2.14 3.95 3.21
N ASN A 26 1.23 3.19 3.81
CA ASN A 26 -0.19 3.53 3.82
C ASN A 26 -0.51 4.79 4.65
N LEU A 27 0.35 5.17 5.61
CA LEU A 27 0.23 6.43 6.36
C LEU A 27 0.46 7.64 5.46
N HIS A 28 1.38 7.55 4.50
CA HIS A 28 1.60 8.59 3.50
C HIS A 28 0.39 8.79 2.59
N ILE A 29 -0.34 7.71 2.29
CA ILE A 29 -1.59 7.77 1.51
C ILE A 29 -2.71 8.41 2.32
N ILE A 30 -2.88 8.02 3.58
CA ILE A 30 -3.87 8.61 4.49
C ILE A 30 -3.65 10.13 4.62
N LEU A 31 -2.40 10.56 4.81
CA LEU A 31 -2.04 11.98 4.86
C LEU A 31 -2.59 12.74 3.65
N ARG A 32 -2.34 12.25 2.44
CA ARG A 32 -2.75 12.91 1.19
C ARG A 32 -4.27 12.87 1.01
N TYR A 33 -4.90 11.73 1.29
CA TYR A 33 -6.34 11.61 1.26
C TYR A 33 -7.03 12.62 2.18
N GLU A 34 -6.56 12.78 3.43
CA GLU A 34 -7.14 13.73 4.36
C GLU A 34 -6.98 15.18 3.89
N LEU A 35 -5.82 15.51 3.34
CA LEU A 35 -5.56 16.84 2.77
C LEU A 35 -6.44 17.12 1.56
N GLU A 36 -6.58 16.17 0.63
CA GLU A 36 -7.47 16.31 -0.53
C GLU A 36 -8.92 16.48 -0.10
N ARG A 37 -9.40 15.63 0.81
CA ARG A 37 -10.75 15.72 1.37
C ARG A 37 -11.00 17.08 2.00
N ASP A 38 -10.05 17.59 2.78
CA ASP A 38 -10.24 18.85 3.49
C ASP A 38 -10.11 20.07 2.55
N LEU A 39 -9.28 20.01 1.51
CA LEU A 39 -9.22 21.01 0.43
C LEU A 39 -10.54 21.07 -0.34
N LEU A 40 -11.03 19.93 -0.81
CA LEU A 40 -12.25 19.83 -1.62
C LEU A 40 -13.51 20.28 -0.84
N ASN A 41 -13.52 20.06 0.47
CA ASN A 41 -14.59 20.52 1.35
C ASN A 41 -14.41 21.98 1.83
N GLY A 42 -13.39 22.71 1.35
CA GLY A 42 -13.13 24.10 1.74
C GLY A 42 -12.73 24.28 3.20
N LYS A 43 -12.29 23.22 3.89
CA LYS A 43 -11.85 23.28 5.29
C LYS A 43 -10.44 23.84 5.43
N ILE A 44 -9.61 23.69 4.39
CA ILE A 44 -8.26 24.22 4.33
C ILE A 44 -8.02 24.89 2.98
N GLU A 45 -7.06 25.82 2.92
CA GLU A 45 -6.66 26.52 1.70
C GLU A 45 -5.29 26.02 1.24
N ALA A 46 -5.06 26.00 -0.08
CA ALA A 46 -3.81 25.52 -0.67
C ALA A 46 -2.56 26.23 -0.13
N LYS A 47 -2.64 27.54 0.15
CA LYS A 47 -1.54 28.33 0.71
C LYS A 47 -1.05 27.85 2.09
N ASN A 48 -1.90 27.12 2.82
CA ASN A 48 -1.59 26.59 4.15
C ASN A 48 -1.09 25.14 4.11
N LEU A 49 -1.03 24.51 2.93
CA LEU A 49 -0.62 23.11 2.81
C LEU A 49 0.79 22.83 3.34
N PRO A 50 1.83 23.67 3.12
CA PRO A 50 3.16 23.40 3.68
C PRO A 50 3.13 23.19 5.20
N GLN A 51 2.44 24.07 5.93
CA GLN A 51 2.38 23.99 7.39
C GLN A 51 1.51 22.80 7.87
N ILE A 52 0.36 22.57 7.22
CA ILE A 52 -0.54 21.47 7.58
C ILE A 52 0.11 20.12 7.27
N TRP A 53 0.78 19.99 6.13
CA TRP A 53 1.53 18.81 5.73
C TRP A 53 2.58 18.44 6.77
N ASN A 54 3.43 19.41 7.16
CA ASN A 54 4.52 19.15 8.09
C ASN A 54 3.99 18.70 9.45
N ARG A 55 2.93 19.35 9.94
CA ARG A 55 2.26 18.96 11.18
C ARG A 55 1.66 17.56 11.09
N LYS A 56 0.87 17.26 10.05
CA LYS A 56 0.24 15.93 9.90
C LYS A 56 1.27 14.83 9.63
N THR A 57 2.38 15.11 8.95
CA THR A 57 3.48 14.16 8.74
C THR A 57 4.08 13.76 10.08
N LYS A 58 4.34 14.72 10.97
CA LYS A 58 4.82 14.43 12.33
C LYS A 58 3.80 13.65 13.15
N GLU A 59 2.51 14.01 13.07
CA GLU A 59 1.43 13.34 13.82
C GLU A 59 1.17 11.90 13.36
N LEU A 60 1.13 11.67 12.05
CA LEU A 60 0.76 10.37 11.46
C LEU A 60 1.96 9.45 11.25
N ILE A 61 3.08 9.98 10.77
CA ILE A 61 4.27 9.21 10.36
C ILE A 61 5.40 9.34 11.38
N GLY A 62 5.35 10.31 12.31
CA GLY A 62 6.43 10.51 13.29
C GLY A 62 7.69 11.13 12.71
N TYR A 63 7.63 11.71 11.51
CA TYR A 63 8.78 12.31 10.82
C TYR A 63 8.72 13.85 10.82
N GLU A 64 9.88 14.50 11.00
CA GLU A 64 10.03 15.96 10.93
C GLU A 64 10.52 16.40 9.54
N VAL A 65 9.60 17.00 8.76
CA VAL A 65 9.89 17.51 7.41
C VAL A 65 10.89 18.67 7.47
N LYS A 66 11.99 18.55 6.72
CA LYS A 66 13.10 19.53 6.71
C LYS A 66 12.91 20.66 5.71
N ASN A 67 12.21 20.41 4.60
CA ASN A 67 11.95 21.38 3.54
C ASN A 67 10.77 20.92 2.67
N ASP A 68 10.22 21.83 1.86
CA ASP A 68 9.03 21.53 1.06
C ASP A 68 9.27 20.50 -0.05
N ALA A 69 10.51 20.27 -0.48
CA ALA A 69 10.84 19.28 -1.50
C ALA A 69 10.65 17.84 -1.00
N GLU A 70 10.99 17.56 0.27
CA GLU A 70 10.63 16.29 0.93
C GLU A 70 9.23 16.35 1.59
N GLY A 71 8.61 17.52 1.61
CA GLY A 71 7.29 17.79 2.16
C GLY A 71 6.19 17.77 1.10
N VAL A 72 5.41 18.84 1.07
CA VAL A 72 4.22 18.99 0.22
C VAL A 72 4.51 18.93 -1.29
N LEU A 73 5.73 19.23 -1.73
CA LEU A 73 6.13 19.22 -3.15
C LEU A 73 6.74 17.88 -3.60
N GLN A 74 6.79 16.86 -2.74
CA GLN A 74 7.48 15.61 -3.07
C GLN A 74 6.83 14.82 -4.22
N ASP A 75 5.53 15.01 -4.45
CA ASP A 75 4.74 14.25 -5.42
C ASP A 75 4.19 15.16 -6.52
N ILE A 76 4.17 14.64 -7.74
CA ILE A 76 3.70 15.37 -8.92
C ILE A 76 2.17 15.44 -9.04
N HIS A 77 1.44 14.58 -8.35
CA HIS A 77 0.02 14.29 -8.61
C HIS A 77 -0.87 15.53 -8.64
N TRP A 78 -0.76 16.41 -7.64
CA TRP A 78 -1.58 17.62 -7.58
C TRP A 78 -1.24 18.62 -8.68
N SER A 79 0.04 18.70 -9.10
CA SER A 79 0.45 19.52 -10.25
C SER A 79 -0.03 18.96 -11.59
N CYS A 80 -0.34 17.66 -11.65
CA CYS A 80 -0.89 16.97 -12.80
C CYS A 80 -2.41 16.77 -12.72
N GLU A 81 -3.11 17.51 -11.87
CA GLU A 81 -4.57 17.44 -11.70
C GLU A 81 -5.12 16.06 -11.24
N LEU A 82 -4.27 15.22 -10.66
CA LEU A 82 -4.62 13.87 -10.19
C LEU A 82 -5.19 13.88 -8.75
N MET A 83 -6.15 14.78 -8.48
CA MET A 83 -6.85 14.82 -7.19
C MET A 83 -7.74 13.59 -7.03
N GLY A 84 -7.74 12.96 -5.84
CA GLY A 84 -8.47 11.72 -5.58
C GLY A 84 -7.74 10.46 -6.05
N TYR A 85 -6.51 10.59 -6.57
CA TYR A 85 -5.74 9.46 -7.10
C TYR A 85 -5.05 8.63 -6.00
N PHE A 86 -4.54 9.28 -4.95
CA PHE A 86 -3.73 8.60 -3.94
C PHE A 86 -4.40 7.41 -3.24
N PRO A 87 -5.71 7.43 -2.90
CA PRO A 87 -6.39 6.28 -2.30
C PRO A 87 -6.21 4.97 -3.08
N ASN A 88 -6.02 5.04 -4.41
CA ASN A 88 -5.84 3.87 -5.26
C ASN A 88 -4.59 3.05 -4.88
N TYR A 89 -3.52 3.67 -4.36
CA TYR A 89 -2.32 2.95 -3.93
C TYR A 89 -2.59 2.04 -2.72
N THR A 90 -3.31 2.56 -1.72
CA THR A 90 -3.69 1.75 -0.54
C THR A 90 -4.75 0.71 -0.89
N LEU A 91 -5.69 1.01 -1.79
CA LEU A 91 -6.60 0.00 -2.33
C LEU A 91 -5.83 -1.12 -3.03
N GLY A 92 -4.79 -0.79 -3.81
CA GLY A 92 -3.88 -1.78 -4.41
C GLY A 92 -3.24 -2.70 -3.38
N ASN A 93 -2.74 -2.16 -2.26
CA ASN A 93 -2.20 -2.97 -1.15
C ASN A 93 -3.25 -3.88 -0.51
N ILE A 94 -4.48 -3.36 -0.31
CA ILE A 94 -5.59 -4.14 0.25
C ILE A 94 -5.99 -5.29 -0.69
N PHE A 95 -6.21 -4.99 -1.97
CA PHE A 95 -6.53 -5.99 -3.00
C PHE A 95 -5.42 -7.01 -3.12
N GLY A 96 -4.16 -6.57 -3.18
CA GLY A 96 -2.99 -7.44 -3.28
C GLY A 96 -2.91 -8.43 -2.12
N ALA A 97 -3.12 -7.98 -0.89
CA ALA A 97 -3.09 -8.86 0.28
C ALA A 97 -4.24 -9.89 0.28
N GLN A 98 -5.45 -9.47 -0.11
CA GLN A 98 -6.62 -10.36 -0.19
C GLN A 98 -6.48 -11.40 -1.32
N LEU A 99 -6.05 -10.97 -2.51
CA LEU A 99 -5.75 -11.86 -3.63
C LEU A 99 -4.60 -12.83 -3.27
N TYR A 100 -3.56 -12.34 -2.59
CA TYR A 100 -2.46 -13.19 -2.11
C TYR A 100 -2.97 -14.25 -1.12
N ALA A 101 -3.87 -13.90 -0.20
CA ALA A 101 -4.45 -14.86 0.72
C ALA A 101 -5.23 -15.98 0.00
N LYS A 102 -6.01 -15.62 -1.03
CA LYS A 102 -6.73 -16.58 -1.89
C LYS A 102 -5.74 -17.44 -2.70
N PHE A 103 -4.74 -16.84 -3.33
CA PHE A 103 -3.68 -17.55 -4.05
C PHE A 103 -2.97 -18.60 -3.18
N LYS A 104 -2.61 -18.26 -1.92
CA LYS A 104 -1.99 -19.21 -0.98
C LYS A 104 -2.87 -20.44 -0.71
N LYS A 105 -4.20 -20.25 -0.67
CA LYS A 105 -5.18 -21.33 -0.45
C LYS A 105 -5.32 -22.21 -1.69
N ASP A 106 -5.38 -21.60 -2.87
CA ASP A 106 -5.56 -22.31 -4.13
C ASP A 106 -4.29 -23.03 -4.59
N THR A 107 -3.11 -22.54 -4.18
CA THR A 107 -1.80 -23.09 -4.56
C THR A 107 -0.95 -23.47 -3.33
N PRO A 108 -1.28 -24.51 -2.53
CA PRO A 108 -0.63 -24.77 -1.23
C PRO A 108 0.89 -25.05 -1.28
N ASN A 109 1.45 -25.42 -2.44
CA ASN A 109 2.86 -25.70 -2.65
C ASN A 109 3.67 -24.50 -3.18
N TRP A 110 3.09 -23.29 -3.24
CA TRP A 110 3.69 -22.13 -3.89
C TRP A 110 5.10 -21.80 -3.39
N GLN A 111 5.40 -21.92 -2.09
CA GLN A 111 6.73 -21.62 -1.56
C GLN A 111 7.81 -22.53 -2.15
N LYS A 112 7.53 -23.83 -2.29
CA LYS A 112 8.49 -24.80 -2.84
C LYS A 112 8.77 -24.52 -4.32
N GLU A 113 7.76 -24.04 -5.04
CA GLU A 113 7.93 -23.65 -6.45
C GLU A 113 8.75 -22.37 -6.58
N LEU A 114 8.52 -21.37 -5.70
CA LEU A 114 9.35 -20.17 -5.64
C LEU A 114 10.81 -20.46 -5.27
N GLU A 115 11.06 -21.36 -4.31
CA GLU A 115 12.42 -21.80 -3.94
C GLU A 115 13.17 -22.43 -5.12
N ARG A 116 12.44 -23.02 -6.07
CA ARG A 116 12.99 -23.57 -7.32
C ARG A 116 13.11 -22.53 -8.44
N GLY A 117 12.72 -21.29 -8.20
CA GLY A 117 12.70 -20.22 -9.19
C GLY A 117 11.52 -20.28 -10.17
N ASN A 118 10.50 -21.09 -9.90
CA ASN A 118 9.32 -21.19 -10.75
C ASN A 118 8.29 -20.10 -10.39
N LEU A 119 8.34 -18.98 -11.11
CA LEU A 119 7.40 -17.87 -10.92
C LEU A 119 6.09 -18.04 -11.70
N ASN A 120 6.02 -19.00 -12.63
CA ASN A 120 4.83 -19.20 -13.49
C ASN A 120 3.59 -19.54 -12.68
N ILE A 121 3.74 -20.23 -11.55
CA ILE A 121 2.64 -20.56 -10.63
C ILE A 121 1.86 -19.32 -10.16
N ILE A 122 2.52 -18.17 -9.97
CA ILE A 122 1.85 -16.92 -9.59
C ILE A 122 1.27 -16.23 -10.83
N ILE A 123 2.05 -16.19 -11.91
CA ILE A 123 1.66 -15.52 -13.16
C ILE A 123 0.41 -16.17 -13.76
N ASP A 124 0.38 -17.49 -13.83
CA ASP A 124 -0.74 -18.26 -14.40
C ASP A 124 -1.99 -18.09 -13.54
N TRP A 125 -1.86 -18.12 -12.21
CA TRP A 125 -2.99 -17.85 -11.31
C TRP A 125 -3.53 -16.43 -11.48
N LEU A 126 -2.66 -15.41 -11.54
CA LEU A 126 -3.08 -14.02 -11.77
C LEU A 126 -3.70 -13.85 -13.15
N LYS A 127 -3.21 -14.57 -14.18
CA LYS A 127 -3.73 -14.49 -15.53
C LYS A 127 -5.18 -14.96 -15.59
N GLU A 128 -5.45 -16.15 -15.07
CA GLU A 128 -6.78 -16.77 -15.07
C GLU A 128 -7.79 -15.99 -14.22
N ASN A 129 -7.35 -15.55 -13.03
CA ASN A 129 -8.25 -14.97 -12.03
C ASN A 129 -8.43 -13.45 -12.20
N VAL A 130 -7.41 -12.73 -12.69
CA VAL A 130 -7.41 -11.26 -12.70
C VAL A 130 -7.21 -10.71 -14.12
N LEU A 131 -6.09 -11.03 -14.79
CA LEU A 131 -5.67 -10.32 -15.99
C LEU A 131 -6.60 -10.57 -17.19
N GLU A 132 -7.05 -11.81 -17.39
CA GLU A 132 -7.96 -12.15 -18.50
C GLU A 132 -9.36 -11.52 -18.35
N LYS A 133 -9.72 -11.07 -17.14
CA LYS A 133 -11.01 -10.41 -16.90
C LYS A 133 -11.03 -8.97 -17.42
N GLY A 134 -9.87 -8.35 -17.63
CA GLY A 134 -9.77 -6.98 -18.16
C GLY A 134 -10.67 -6.00 -17.39
N ASN A 135 -11.59 -5.35 -18.11
CA ASN A 135 -12.57 -4.42 -17.54
C ASN A 135 -14.00 -5.00 -17.53
N LEU A 136 -14.14 -6.33 -17.38
CA LEU A 136 -15.45 -6.98 -17.28
C LEU A 136 -16.15 -6.74 -15.93
N PHE A 137 -15.37 -6.41 -14.89
CA PHE A 137 -15.86 -6.18 -13.54
C PHE A 137 -15.32 -4.85 -13.02
N ASP A 138 -16.11 -4.17 -12.19
CA ASP A 138 -15.58 -3.12 -11.34
C ASP A 138 -14.56 -3.71 -10.35
N PRO A 139 -13.54 -2.96 -9.91
CA PRO A 139 -12.43 -3.53 -9.15
C PRO A 139 -12.82 -4.27 -7.86
N PHE A 140 -13.80 -3.75 -7.11
CA PHE A 140 -14.29 -4.39 -5.88
C PHE A 140 -15.03 -5.70 -6.18
N GLU A 141 -15.83 -5.72 -7.25
CA GLU A 141 -16.54 -6.92 -7.70
C GLU A 141 -15.56 -7.97 -8.24
N LEU A 142 -14.49 -7.56 -8.93
CA LEU A 142 -13.44 -8.49 -9.37
C LEU A 142 -12.78 -9.20 -8.18
N VAL A 143 -12.36 -8.43 -7.17
CA VAL A 143 -11.73 -9.01 -5.97
C VAL A 143 -12.71 -9.93 -5.24
N LYS A 144 -13.98 -9.55 -5.17
CA LYS A 144 -15.03 -10.38 -4.59
C LYS A 144 -15.28 -11.67 -5.37
N GLU A 145 -15.36 -11.60 -6.70
CA GLU A 145 -15.51 -12.76 -7.57
C GLU A 145 -14.35 -13.75 -7.39
N VAL A 146 -13.11 -13.25 -7.35
CA VAL A 146 -11.91 -14.09 -7.21
C VAL A 146 -11.78 -14.68 -5.80
N THR A 147 -12.08 -13.88 -4.77
CA THR A 147 -11.84 -14.28 -3.37
C THR A 147 -13.06 -14.82 -2.64
N GLU A 148 -14.24 -14.76 -3.27
CA GLU A 148 -15.54 -15.16 -2.71
C GLU A 148 -15.96 -14.32 -1.48
N GLU A 149 -15.28 -13.20 -1.23
CA GLU A 149 -15.45 -12.33 -0.06
C GLU A 149 -15.39 -10.85 -0.44
N GLU A 150 -16.14 -10.00 0.26
CA GLU A 150 -16.03 -8.55 0.11
C GLU A 150 -14.61 -8.05 0.37
N VAL A 151 -14.24 -6.94 -0.27
CA VAL A 151 -12.93 -6.31 -0.05
C VAL A 151 -12.76 -5.96 1.43
N SER A 152 -11.65 -6.40 2.02
CA SER A 152 -11.38 -6.20 3.44
C SER A 152 -9.91 -5.89 3.71
N SER A 153 -9.66 -4.78 4.41
CA SER A 153 -8.31 -4.42 4.88
C SER A 153 -7.73 -5.42 5.89
N LYS A 154 -8.55 -6.33 6.43
CA LYS A 154 -8.13 -7.38 7.35
C LYS A 154 -6.98 -8.20 6.77
N TYR A 155 -7.02 -8.54 5.47
CA TYR A 155 -5.98 -9.33 4.83
C TYR A 155 -4.61 -8.63 4.85
N LEU A 156 -4.59 -7.32 4.58
CA LEU A 156 -3.36 -6.52 4.63
C LEU A 156 -2.83 -6.40 6.07
N ILE A 157 -3.72 -6.17 7.04
CA ILE A 157 -3.36 -6.10 8.46
C ILE A 157 -2.79 -7.42 8.95
N ASP A 158 -3.43 -8.55 8.62
CA ASP A 158 -2.99 -9.88 9.01
C ASP A 158 -1.65 -10.23 8.36
N TYR A 159 -1.47 -9.90 7.07
CA TYR A 159 -0.19 -10.06 6.37
C TYR A 159 0.94 -9.27 7.05
N HIS A 160 0.72 -7.99 7.38
CA HIS A 160 1.72 -7.18 8.08
C HIS A 160 2.03 -7.74 9.47
N LYS A 161 1.02 -8.09 10.26
CA LYS A 161 1.21 -8.68 11.58
C LYS A 161 2.02 -9.97 11.48
N GLU A 162 1.64 -10.89 10.60
CA GLU A 162 2.34 -12.16 10.44
C GLU A 162 3.80 -11.95 10.03
N LYS A 163 4.04 -11.09 9.03
CA LYS A 163 5.37 -10.85 8.48
C LYS A 163 6.28 -10.13 9.48
N PHE A 164 5.83 -8.99 10.01
CA PHE A 164 6.66 -8.12 10.84
C PHE A 164 6.83 -8.66 12.27
N SER A 165 5.86 -9.40 12.83
CA SER A 165 6.09 -10.13 14.09
C SER A 165 7.21 -11.16 13.95
N LYS A 166 7.31 -11.86 12.82
CA LYS A 166 8.40 -12.83 12.56
C LYS A 166 9.75 -12.16 12.31
N ILE A 167 9.77 -11.01 11.62
CA ILE A 167 11.01 -10.29 11.29
C ILE A 167 11.61 -9.61 12.51
N TYR A 168 10.78 -8.97 13.34
CA TYR A 168 11.19 -8.16 14.48
C TYR A 168 11.02 -8.85 15.83
N ASP A 169 10.65 -10.14 15.84
CA ASP A 169 10.43 -10.93 17.05
C ASP A 169 9.44 -10.26 18.02
N LEU A 170 8.32 -9.79 17.47
CA LEU A 170 7.25 -9.11 18.22
C LEU A 170 6.18 -10.14 18.61
N ASN A 171 6.04 -10.37 19.91
CA ASN A 171 5.07 -11.30 20.51
C ASN A 171 3.61 -11.03 20.11
#